data_AF-A0A396KU40-F1
#
_entry.id   AF-A0A396KU40-F1
#
_cell.length_a   1.000
_cell.length_b   1.000
_cell.length_c   1.000
_cell.angle_alpha   90.00
_cell.angle_beta   90.00
_cell.angle_gamma   90.00
#
_symmetry.space_group_name_H-M   'P 1'
#
loop_
_entity.id
_entity.type
_entity.pdbx_description
1 polymer ?
#
loop_
_entity_poly.entity_id
_entity_poly.type
_entity_poly.pdbx_seq_one_letter_code
_entity_poly.pdbx_strand_id
1 'polypeptide(L)'
;MAFGMKDVLNGAKSVASSNLVQGVLNNYSEMSTEDMQREYGMYLMDGEEITVGFKLVRDALIFTNRRIIFTDKQGATGTKMRVESINLFSVVDVTMETAGFGFDDSELTFTYIKTADLKAHQVQYVSHKLEFPKKYNVQPLYKLLQELAYNNCLRINGLD
;
A
#
# COMPACT_ATOMS: atom_id res chain seq x y z
N MET A 1 -36.62 -4.98 -0.01
CA MET A 1 -35.71 -5.83 0.79
C MET A 1 -34.51 -4.96 1.13
N ALA A 2 -34.42 -4.48 2.37
CA ALA A 2 -33.38 -3.54 2.80
C ALA A 2 -32.06 -4.31 3.01
N PHE A 3 -31.13 -4.20 2.06
CA PHE A 3 -29.73 -4.58 2.26
C PHE A 3 -29.08 -3.46 3.09
N GLY A 4 -28.84 -3.72 4.37
CA GLY A 4 -28.45 -2.68 5.32
C GLY A 4 -26.97 -2.34 5.19
N MET A 5 -26.60 -1.08 5.45
CA MET A 5 -25.19 -0.65 5.61
C MET A 5 -24.37 -1.52 6.58
N LYS A 6 -25.02 -2.33 7.44
CA LYS A 6 -24.38 -3.31 8.32
C LYS A 6 -23.76 -4.50 7.55
N ASP A 7 -24.34 -4.90 6.42
CA ASP A 7 -23.83 -6.02 5.60
C ASP A 7 -22.59 -5.60 4.82
N VAL A 8 -22.54 -4.33 4.39
CA VAL A 8 -21.36 -3.71 3.74
C VAL A 8 -20.18 -3.59 4.72
N LEU A 9 -20.44 -3.23 5.98
CA LEU A 9 -19.43 -3.15 7.03
C LEU A 9 -18.88 -4.54 7.43
N ASN A 10 -19.67 -5.61 7.27
CA ASN A 10 -19.22 -6.98 7.50
C ASN A 10 -18.42 -7.55 6.31
N GLY A 11 -18.77 -7.19 5.07
CA GLY A 11 -17.99 -7.55 3.88
C GLY A 11 -16.57 -6.96 3.91
N ALA A 12 -16.44 -5.69 4.30
CA ALA A 12 -15.14 -5.02 4.48
C ALA A 12 -14.29 -5.63 5.62
N LYS A 13 -14.92 -6.15 6.68
CA LYS A 13 -14.22 -6.89 7.75
C LYS A 13 -13.77 -8.29 7.29
N SER A 14 -14.54 -8.95 6.43
CA SER A 14 -14.23 -10.30 5.93
C SER A 14 -13.03 -10.34 4.99
N VAL A 15 -12.80 -9.28 4.20
CA VAL A 15 -11.60 -9.16 3.34
C VAL A 15 -10.36 -8.77 4.14
N ALA A 16 -10.53 -8.13 5.29
CA ALA A 16 -9.44 -7.87 6.23
C ALA A 16 -9.11 -9.07 7.15
N SER A 17 -10.01 -10.07 7.27
CA SER A 17 -9.90 -11.16 8.25
C SER A 17 -9.74 -12.57 7.67
N SER A 18 -9.78 -12.77 6.35
CA SER A 18 -9.69 -14.11 5.77
C SER A 18 -8.23 -14.45 5.46
N ASN A 19 -7.53 -15.05 6.43
CA ASN A 19 -6.51 -16.15 6.36
C ASN A 19 -5.50 -16.26 5.19
N LEU A 20 -5.46 -15.33 4.24
CA LEU A 20 -4.51 -15.24 3.13
C LEU A 20 -3.38 -14.25 3.44
N VAL A 21 -3.66 -13.26 4.31
CA VAL A 21 -2.66 -12.32 4.83
C VAL A 21 -1.77 -12.98 5.89
N GLN A 22 -2.27 -13.96 6.66
CA GLN A 22 -1.51 -14.53 7.78
C GLN A 22 -0.47 -15.60 7.35
N GLY A 23 -0.68 -16.27 6.21
CA GLY A 23 0.11 -17.44 5.80
C GLY A 23 1.24 -17.17 4.82
N VAL A 24 1.24 -16.02 4.14
CA VAL A 24 2.19 -15.68 3.07
C VAL A 24 3.20 -14.59 3.46
N LEU A 25 3.01 -13.92 4.61
CA LEU A 25 3.89 -12.84 5.07
C LEU A 25 5.10 -13.30 5.89
N ASN A 26 5.23 -14.60 6.19
CA ASN A 26 6.22 -15.08 7.16
C ASN A 26 7.66 -15.20 6.61
N ASN A 27 8.02 -14.47 5.54
CA ASN A 27 9.41 -14.43 5.09
C ASN A 27 9.74 -13.25 4.15
N TYR A 28 10.66 -12.40 4.64
CA TYR A 28 11.49 -11.43 3.92
C TYR A 28 10.81 -10.15 3.41
N SER A 29 10.88 -9.10 4.24
CA SER A 29 11.21 -7.67 3.91
C SER A 29 10.53 -6.63 4.82
N GLU A 30 9.97 -7.06 5.95
CA GLU A 30 9.14 -6.21 6.80
C GLU A 30 9.93 -5.53 7.93
N MET A 31 9.63 -4.26 8.17
CA MET A 31 9.97 -3.64 9.45
C MET A 31 9.30 -4.42 10.59
N SER A 32 9.96 -4.54 11.74
CA SER A 32 9.30 -5.14 12.91
C SER A 32 8.07 -4.32 13.28
N THR A 33 7.03 -5.00 13.77
CA THR A 33 5.79 -4.36 14.23
C THR A 33 6.08 -3.30 15.30
N GLU A 34 7.04 -3.55 16.18
CA GLU A 34 7.47 -2.66 17.24
C GLU A 34 8.15 -1.40 16.69
N ASP A 35 9.05 -1.55 15.71
CA ASP A 35 9.73 -0.40 15.09
C ASP A 35 8.75 0.43 14.25
N MET A 36 7.82 -0.21 13.55
CA MET A 36 6.76 0.49 12.84
C MET A 36 5.87 1.29 13.78
N GLN A 37 5.44 0.67 14.89
CA GLN A 37 4.61 1.37 15.87
C GLN A 37 5.36 2.52 16.52
N ARG A 38 6.66 2.35 16.80
CA ARG A 38 7.51 3.41 17.37
C ARG A 38 7.72 4.57 16.39
N GLU A 39 8.03 4.28 15.14
CA GLU A 39 8.36 5.30 14.11
C GLU A 39 7.12 5.95 13.51
N TYR A 40 6.00 5.23 13.35
CA TYR A 40 4.83 5.68 12.59
C TYR A 40 3.51 5.68 13.37
N GLY A 41 3.48 5.14 14.59
CA GLY A 41 2.25 5.05 15.39
C GLY A 41 1.59 6.41 15.66
N MET A 42 2.36 7.48 15.72
CA MET A 42 1.86 8.86 15.88
C MET A 42 1.04 9.37 14.69
N TYR A 43 1.11 8.72 13.52
CA TYR A 43 0.35 9.09 12.33
C TYR A 43 -0.97 8.33 12.17
N LEU A 44 -1.22 7.35 13.04
CA LEU A 44 -2.43 6.52 13.01
C LEU A 44 -3.65 7.33 13.46
N MET A 45 -4.77 7.10 12.80
CA MET A 45 -6.09 7.51 13.29
C MET A 45 -6.54 6.60 14.44
N ASP A 46 -7.53 7.03 15.21
CA ASP A 46 -8.12 6.22 16.27
C ASP A 46 -8.64 4.87 15.72
N GLY A 47 -8.15 3.77 16.32
CA GLY A 47 -8.50 2.40 15.91
C GLY A 47 -7.98 2.00 14.52
N GLU A 48 -6.97 2.69 14.00
CA GLU A 48 -6.18 2.26 12.85
C GLU A 48 -5.01 1.39 13.34
N GLU A 49 -4.77 0.26 12.68
CA GLU A 49 -3.74 -0.71 13.08
C GLU A 49 -2.77 -0.95 11.91
N ILE A 50 -1.46 -0.96 12.20
CA ILE A 50 -0.42 -1.30 11.23
C ILE A 50 -0.47 -2.80 10.95
N THR A 51 -0.42 -3.18 9.67
CA THR A 51 -0.45 -4.57 9.23
C THR A 51 0.90 -5.02 8.71
N VAL A 52 1.52 -4.25 7.82
CA VAL A 52 2.81 -4.55 7.20
C VAL A 52 3.54 -3.26 6.82
N GLY A 53 4.87 -3.25 6.82
CA GLY A 53 5.64 -2.09 6.39
C GLY A 53 6.91 -2.44 5.66
N PHE A 54 7.16 -1.69 4.59
CA PHE A 54 8.32 -1.83 3.72
C PHE A 54 9.18 -0.58 3.85
N LYS A 55 10.43 -0.75 4.27
CA LYS A 55 11.41 0.35 4.38
C LYS A 55 12.32 0.34 3.17
N LEU A 56 12.34 1.45 2.45
CA LEU A 56 13.29 1.74 1.39
C LEU A 56 14.41 2.62 1.95
N VAL A 57 15.39 2.96 1.10
CA VAL A 57 16.53 3.79 1.52
C VAL A 57 16.08 5.17 1.98
N ARG A 58 15.14 5.79 1.25
CA ARG A 58 14.58 7.12 1.56
C ARG A 58 13.13 7.06 2.00
N ASP A 59 12.38 6.13 1.42
CA ASP A 59 10.94 6.05 1.56
C ASP A 59 10.51 4.93 2.52
N ALA A 60 9.27 4.98 2.98
CA ALA A 60 8.64 3.84 3.64
C ALA A 60 7.17 3.76 3.23
N LEU A 61 6.68 2.53 3.07
CA LEU A 61 5.27 2.22 2.86
C LEU A 61 4.79 1.44 4.06
N ILE A 62 3.99 2.08 4.92
CA ILE A 62 3.38 1.43 6.08
C ILE A 62 1.91 1.20 5.77
N PHE A 63 1.54 -0.05 5.58
CA PHE A 63 0.17 -0.47 5.35
C PHE A 63 -0.54 -0.60 6.69
N THR A 64 -1.75 -0.07 6.74
CA THR A 64 -2.68 -0.24 7.86
C THR A 64 -3.91 -1.00 7.40
N ASN A 65 -4.86 -1.20 8.29
CA ASN A 65 -6.20 -1.69 7.93
C ASN A 65 -7.04 -0.67 7.11
N ARG A 66 -6.53 0.53 6.78
CA ARG A 66 -7.28 1.60 6.10
C ARG A 66 -6.55 2.21 4.90
N ARG A 67 -5.26 2.48 5.02
CA ARG A 67 -4.45 3.22 4.04
C ARG A 67 -2.99 2.77 4.07
N ILE A 68 -2.26 3.22 3.06
CA ILE A 68 -0.80 3.26 3.05
C ILE A 68 -0.39 4.63 3.59
N ILE A 69 0.42 4.64 4.65
CA ILE A 69 1.19 5.80 5.08
C ILE A 69 2.49 5.76 4.29
N PHE A 70 2.60 6.62 3.29
CA PHE A 70 3.79 6.76 2.46
C PHE A 70 4.64 7.91 2.98
N THR A 71 5.87 7.61 3.40
CA THR A 71 6.80 8.63 3.87
C THR A 71 7.95 8.79 2.89
N ASP A 72 8.28 10.03 2.57
CA ASP A 72 9.38 10.42 1.68
C ASP A 72 10.30 11.42 2.43
N LYS A 73 11.57 11.08 2.58
CA LYS A 73 12.58 11.98 3.17
C LYS A 73 13.08 12.98 2.14
N GLN A 74 12.84 14.25 2.42
CA GLN A 74 13.16 15.39 1.56
C GLN A 74 14.39 16.16 2.03
N GLY A 75 15.13 16.71 1.05
CA GLY A 75 16.27 17.61 1.26
C GLY A 75 17.59 16.89 1.57
N ALA A 76 18.70 17.62 1.44
CA ALA A 76 20.05 17.06 1.57
C ALA A 76 20.35 16.48 2.96
N THR A 77 19.73 16.99 4.02
CA THR A 77 19.91 16.49 5.40
C THR A 77 18.95 15.34 5.75
N GLY A 78 17.94 15.06 4.92
CA GLY A 78 16.92 14.04 5.16
C GLY A 78 16.05 14.28 6.40
N THR A 79 16.11 15.47 7.01
CA THR A 79 15.41 15.80 8.26
C THR A 79 13.93 16.12 8.01
N LYS A 80 13.61 16.68 6.84
CA LYS A 80 12.23 16.93 6.45
C LYS A 80 11.65 15.65 5.88
N MET A 81 10.50 15.23 6.37
CA MET A 81 9.77 14.08 5.85
C MET A 81 8.40 14.56 5.38
N ARG A 82 8.01 14.17 4.17
CA ARG A 82 6.63 14.26 3.70
C ARG A 82 5.93 12.97 4.09
N VAL A 83 4.73 13.10 4.67
CA VAL A 83 3.85 11.96 4.98
C VAL A 83 2.60 12.12 4.12
N GLU A 84 2.32 11.12 3.29
CA GLU A 84 1.13 11.07 2.43
C GLU A 84 0.27 9.86 2.81
N SER A 85 -1.03 10.07 2.86
CA SER A 85 -2.01 9.00 3.07
C SER A 85 -2.64 8.59 1.75
N ILE A 86 -2.55 7.31 1.43
CA ILE A 86 -3.07 6.73 0.20
C ILE A 86 -4.09 5.66 0.59
N ASN A 87 -5.36 5.90 0.33
CA ASN A 87 -6.42 4.97 0.73
C ASN A 87 -6.25 3.63 0.03
N LEU A 88 -6.39 2.53 0.77
CA LEU A 88 -6.25 1.19 0.19
C LEU A 88 -7.22 0.99 -0.98
N PHE A 89 -8.46 1.48 -0.85
CA PHE A 89 -9.50 1.37 -1.88
C PHE A 89 -9.20 2.12 -3.20
N SER A 90 -8.15 2.95 -3.22
CA SER A 90 -7.83 3.84 -4.36
C SER A 90 -6.69 3.34 -5.22
N VAL A 91 -5.92 2.35 -4.77
CA VAL A 91 -4.83 1.75 -5.56
C VAL A 91 -5.44 0.93 -6.69
N VAL A 92 -5.01 1.17 -7.93
CA VAL A 92 -5.66 0.59 -9.14
C VAL A 92 -4.69 -0.06 -10.10
N ASP A 93 -3.40 0.21 -9.99
CA ASP A 93 -2.39 -0.36 -10.88
C ASP A 93 -1.04 -0.46 -10.19
N VAL A 94 -0.26 -1.47 -10.59
CA VAL A 94 1.11 -1.67 -10.14
C VAL A 94 1.92 -2.27 -11.27
N THR A 95 3.14 -1.78 -11.44
CA THR A 95 4.12 -2.31 -12.38
C THR A 95 5.44 -2.54 -11.65
N MET A 96 6.19 -3.55 -12.09
CA MET A 96 7.50 -3.87 -11.54
C MET A 96 8.46 -4.18 -12.69
N GLU A 97 9.64 -3.55 -12.64
CA GLU A 97 10.76 -3.86 -13.51
C GLU A 97 11.87 -4.51 -12.67
N THR A 98 12.31 -5.69 -13.08
CA THR A 98 13.36 -6.43 -12.38
C THR A 98 14.74 -6.01 -12.88
N ALA A 99 15.70 -5.91 -11.98
CA ALA A 99 17.11 -5.72 -12.31
C ALA A 99 17.61 -6.76 -13.33
N GLY A 100 18.17 -6.31 -14.46
CA GLY A 100 18.74 -7.15 -15.50
C GLY A 100 20.13 -7.73 -15.18
N PHE A 101 20.80 -8.23 -16.23
CA PHE A 101 22.18 -8.74 -16.16
C PHE A 101 23.19 -7.57 -16.14
N GLY A 102 23.07 -6.69 -15.14
CA GLY A 102 23.87 -5.47 -14.99
C GLY A 102 23.82 -4.92 -13.56
N PHE A 103 24.14 -3.64 -13.39
CA PHE A 103 24.12 -2.90 -12.12
C PHE A 103 22.75 -2.28 -11.79
N ASP A 104 21.75 -2.49 -12.65
CA ASP A 104 20.46 -1.80 -12.54
C ASP A 104 19.69 -2.23 -11.28
N ASP A 105 19.04 -1.27 -10.66
CA ASP A 105 18.14 -1.49 -9.53
C ASP A 105 16.79 -2.04 -10.02
N SER A 106 16.04 -2.68 -9.13
CA SER A 106 14.65 -3.05 -9.44
C SER A 106 13.74 -1.88 -9.14
N GLU A 107 12.68 -1.74 -9.93
CA GLU A 107 11.76 -0.62 -9.81
C GLU A 107 10.34 -1.15 -9.61
N LEU A 108 9.56 -0.47 -8.77
CA LEU A 108 8.13 -0.71 -8.62
C LEU A 108 7.41 0.62 -8.72
N THR A 109 6.41 0.71 -9.59
CA THR A 109 5.52 1.85 -9.66
C THR A 109 4.14 1.42 -9.23
N PHE A 110 3.51 2.17 -8.34
CA PHE A 110 2.09 1.96 -8.02
C PHE A 110 1.30 3.22 -8.29
N THR A 111 0.08 3.04 -8.80
CA THR A 111 -0.81 4.13 -9.20
C THR A 111 -2.09 4.05 -8.40
N TYR A 112 -2.57 5.21 -7.96
CA TYR A 112 -3.80 5.33 -7.21
C TYR A 112 -4.63 6.52 -7.69
N ILE A 113 -5.95 6.42 -7.49
CA ILE A 113 -6.90 7.49 -7.74
C ILE A 113 -6.81 8.51 -6.60
N LYS A 114 -6.47 9.75 -6.92
CA LYS A 114 -6.40 10.86 -5.96
C LYS A 114 -7.76 11.54 -5.74
N THR A 115 -8.65 11.49 -6.73
CA THR A 115 -9.99 12.08 -6.62
C THR A 115 -10.80 11.38 -5.52
N ALA A 116 -11.50 12.16 -4.69
CA ALA A 116 -12.27 11.63 -3.55
C ALA A 116 -13.39 10.66 -3.97
N ASP A 117 -14.03 10.93 -5.11
CA ASP A 117 -15.00 10.02 -5.73
C ASP A 117 -14.33 9.25 -6.87
N LEU A 118 -14.28 7.91 -6.71
CA LEU A 118 -13.68 7.00 -7.67
C LEU A 118 -14.47 6.90 -8.99
N LYS A 119 -15.73 7.37 -9.01
CA LYS A 119 -16.62 7.35 -10.18
C LYS A 119 -16.88 8.76 -10.75
N ALA A 120 -16.12 9.75 -10.30
CA ALA A 120 -16.23 11.11 -10.80
C ALA A 120 -16.01 11.16 -12.32
N HIS A 121 -16.64 12.14 -12.99
CA HIS A 121 -16.45 12.37 -14.42
C HIS A 121 -14.98 12.65 -14.79
N GLN A 122 -14.21 13.23 -13.87
CA GLN A 122 -12.79 13.46 -14.04
C GLN A 122 -12.03 12.87 -12.86
N VAL A 123 -11.30 11.79 -13.14
CA VAL A 123 -10.49 11.07 -12.16
C VAL A 123 -9.04 11.47 -12.32
N GLN A 124 -8.40 11.89 -11.22
CA GLN A 124 -6.98 12.19 -11.16
C GLN A 124 -6.23 10.96 -10.65
N TYR A 125 -5.15 10.60 -11.35
CA TYR A 125 -4.27 9.51 -10.98
C TYR A 125 -2.92 10.07 -10.54
N VAL A 126 -2.31 9.42 -9.55
CA VAL A 126 -0.94 9.70 -9.11
C VAL A 126 -0.17 8.39 -9.08
N SER A 127 1.04 8.41 -9.62
CA SER A 127 1.94 7.27 -9.62
C SER A 127 3.18 7.60 -8.81
N HIS A 128 3.62 6.65 -7.99
CA HIS A 128 4.88 6.74 -7.24
C HIS A 128 5.81 5.64 -7.72
N LYS A 129 6.98 6.04 -8.20
CA LYS A 129 8.05 5.14 -8.60
C LYS A 129 9.01 4.93 -7.42
N LEU A 130 9.22 3.68 -7.07
CA LEU A 130 10.08 3.23 -5.99
C LEU A 130 11.26 2.46 -6.57
N GLU A 131 12.46 2.76 -6.08
CA GLU A 131 13.70 2.13 -6.51
C GLU A 131 14.25 1.24 -5.39
N PHE A 132 14.67 0.04 -5.74
CA PHE A 132 15.13 -0.98 -4.81
C PHE A 132 16.50 -1.50 -5.21
N PRO A 133 17.44 -1.59 -4.24
CA PRO A 133 18.71 -2.25 -4.47
C PRO A 133 18.48 -3.65 -5.02
N LYS A 134 19.31 -4.09 -5.98
CA LYS A 134 19.20 -5.42 -6.62
C LYS A 134 18.99 -6.62 -5.68
N LYS A 135 19.49 -6.56 -4.44
CA LYS A 135 19.38 -7.64 -3.44
C LYS A 135 18.06 -7.64 -2.67
N TYR A 136 17.28 -6.56 -2.77
CA TYR A 136 16.01 -6.44 -2.08
C TYR A 136 14.95 -7.29 -2.79
N ASN A 137 14.23 -8.12 -2.04
CA ASN A 137 13.14 -8.90 -2.61
C ASN A 137 11.89 -8.02 -2.73
N VAL A 138 11.68 -7.43 -3.92
CA VAL A 138 10.53 -6.55 -4.21
C VAL A 138 9.22 -7.33 -4.41
N GLN A 139 9.31 -8.63 -4.69
CA GLN A 139 8.16 -9.46 -5.09
C GLN A 139 7.00 -9.49 -4.08
N PRO A 140 7.22 -9.56 -2.74
CA PRO A 140 6.13 -9.51 -1.77
C PRO A 140 5.34 -8.20 -1.83
N LEU A 141 6.03 -7.06 -1.96
CA LEU A 141 5.38 -5.76 -2.11
C LEU A 141 4.59 -5.68 -3.42
N TYR A 142 5.16 -6.17 -4.53
CA TYR A 142 4.46 -6.26 -5.81
C TYR A 142 3.17 -7.08 -5.69
N LYS A 143 3.23 -8.28 -5.10
CA LYS A 143 2.06 -9.15 -4.94
C LYS A 143 0.98 -8.47 -4.10
N LEU A 144 1.35 -7.89 -2.95
CA LEU A 144 0.43 -7.18 -2.07
C LEU A 144 -0.31 -6.04 -2.81
N LEU A 145 0.44 -5.19 -3.52
CA LEU A 145 -0.14 -4.09 -4.28
C LEU A 145 -0.97 -4.57 -5.47
N GLN A 146 -0.55 -5.66 -6.13
CA GLN A 146 -1.26 -6.23 -7.28
C GLN A 146 -2.60 -6.85 -6.87
N GLU A 147 -2.64 -7.57 -5.75
CA GLU A 147 -3.88 -8.11 -5.20
C GLU A 147 -4.83 -6.99 -4.79
N LEU A 148 -4.32 -5.95 -4.12
CA LEU A 148 -5.10 -4.77 -3.77
C LEU A 148 -5.68 -4.06 -5.00
N ALA A 149 -4.83 -3.79 -6.00
CA ALA A 149 -5.20 -3.13 -7.25
C ALA A 149 -6.28 -3.93 -8.00
N TYR A 150 -6.07 -5.24 -8.15
CA TYR A 150 -7.02 -6.12 -8.83
C TYR A 150 -8.40 -6.09 -8.16
N ASN A 151 -8.45 -6.29 -6.83
CA ASN A 151 -9.70 -6.28 -6.07
C ASN A 151 -10.41 -4.92 -6.14
N ASN A 152 -9.66 -3.82 -6.11
CA ASN A 152 -10.22 -2.48 -6.27
C ASN A 152 -10.80 -2.28 -7.66
N CYS A 153 -10.12 -2.72 -8.71
CA CYS A 153 -10.62 -2.65 -10.07
C CYS A 153 -11.91 -3.45 -10.23
N LEU A 154 -12.01 -4.65 -9.67
CA LEU A 154 -13.28 -5.41 -9.66
C LEU A 154 -14.40 -4.59 -8.98
N ARG A 155 -14.18 -4.14 -7.75
CA ARG A 155 -15.17 -3.37 -6.96
C ARG A 155 -15.58 -2.05 -7.61
N ILE A 156 -14.64 -1.28 -8.16
CA ILE A 156 -14.93 0.01 -8.82
C ILE A 156 -15.85 -0.22 -10.03
N ASN A 157 -15.61 -1.30 -10.77
CA ASN A 157 -16.37 -1.67 -11.95
C ASN A 157 -17.62 -2.52 -11.65
N GLY A 158 -17.89 -2.87 -10.38
CA GLY A 158 -19.03 -3.69 -9.98
C GLY A 158 -18.95 -5.13 -10.47
N LEU A 159 -17.75 -5.72 -10.41
CA LEU A 159 -17.43 -7.07 -10.84
C LEU A 159 -17.10 -8.01 -9.66
N ASP A 160 -17.31 -7.55 -8.42
CA ASP A 160 -17.07 -8.29 -7.16
C ASP A 160 -18.30 -9.05 -6.64
#